data_AF-A0A067K500-F1
#
_entry.id   AF-A0A067K500-F1
#
_cell.length_a   1.000
_cell.length_b   1.000
_cell.length_c   1.000
_cell.angle_alpha   90.00
_cell.angle_beta   90.00
_cell.angle_gamma   90.00
#
_symmetry.space_group_name_H-M   'P 1'
#
loop_
_entity.id
_entity.type
_entity.pdbx_description
1 polymer ?
#
loop_
_entity_poly.entity_id
_entity_poly.type
_entity_poly.pdbx_seq_one_letter_code
_entity_poly.pdbx_strand_id
1 'polypeptide(L)'
;MAYVYLFIGLLTVWLISLNGQVQGKIYRHFFLVLGAIDAVDNGINQYDPNQAPRYVNNTSLSNRVGKLNLNFTDPDQSSQRENEAFKHAMELAGSEFLEWKLHIFELEEEMKIYPSIKYVIYQDDRSENWRLQVIRIHHHSSLDRKEAW
;
A
#
# COMPACT_ATOMS: atom_id res chain seq x y z
N MET A 1 24.29 -12.46 -40.45
CA MET A 1 24.13 -13.13 -39.15
C MET A 1 24.49 -12.24 -37.95
N ALA A 2 25.62 -11.53 -37.93
CA ALA A 2 26.02 -10.68 -36.78
C ALA A 2 25.03 -9.54 -36.42
N TYR A 3 24.42 -8.89 -37.42
CA TYR A 3 23.47 -7.79 -37.19
C TYR A 3 22.14 -8.22 -36.53
N VAL A 4 21.71 -9.47 -36.74
CA VAL A 4 20.45 -9.99 -36.15
C VAL A 4 20.61 -10.25 -34.66
N TYR A 5 21.76 -10.78 -34.23
CA TYR A 5 22.06 -11.00 -32.81
C TYR A 5 22.28 -9.69 -32.05
N LEU A 6 22.89 -8.68 -32.68
CA LEU A 6 23.03 -7.35 -32.09
C LEU A 6 21.66 -6.68 -31.90
N PHE A 7 20.74 -6.84 -32.87
CA PHE A 7 19.39 -6.29 -32.78
C PHE A 7 18.53 -7.01 -31.72
N ILE A 8 18.60 -8.34 -31.63
CA ILE A 8 17.91 -9.12 -30.59
C ILE A 8 18.47 -8.78 -29.19
N GLY A 9 19.80 -8.59 -29.07
CA GLY A 9 20.46 -8.18 -27.83
C GLY A 9 20.05 -6.78 -27.37
N LEU A 10 19.98 -5.81 -28.29
CA LEU A 10 19.53 -4.45 -27.98
C LEU A 10 18.03 -4.40 -27.65
N LEU A 11 17.20 -5.19 -28.34
CA LEU A 11 15.76 -5.28 -28.07
C LEU A 11 15.46 -5.93 -26.70
N THR A 12 16.21 -6.97 -26.33
CA THR A 12 16.07 -7.62 -25.01
C THR A 12 16.53 -6.73 -23.87
N VAL A 13 17.65 -6.00 -24.02
CA VAL A 13 18.12 -5.03 -23.02
C VAL A 13 17.16 -3.83 -22.88
N TRP A 14 16.57 -3.36 -23.98
CA TRP A 14 15.55 -2.29 -23.95
C TRP A 14 14.24 -2.74 -23.31
N LEU A 15 13.77 -3.96 -23.59
CA LEU A 15 12.58 -4.56 -22.95
C LEU A 15 12.78 -4.75 -21.43
N ILE A 16 13.97 -5.13 -20.99
CA ILE A 16 14.31 -5.24 -19.55
C ILE A 16 14.30 -3.85 -18.87
N SER A 17 14.76 -2.81 -19.55
CA SER A 17 14.76 -1.43 -19.04
C SER A 17 13.34 -0.85 -18.88
N LEU A 18 12.42 -1.18 -19.79
CA LEU A 18 11.01 -0.78 -19.70
C LEU A 18 10.26 -1.50 -18.57
N ASN A 19 10.55 -2.79 -18.33
CA ASN A 19 9.87 -3.57 -17.30
C ASN A 19 10.19 -3.10 -15.87
N GLY A 20 11.43 -2.69 -15.58
CA GLY A 20 11.81 -2.19 -14.25
C GLY A 20 11.18 -0.85 -13.86
N GLN A 21 10.94 0.03 -14.84
CA GLN A 21 10.35 1.36 -14.59
C GLN A 21 8.84 1.28 -14.28
N VAL A 22 8.12 0.36 -14.92
CA VAL A 22 6.67 0.22 -14.72
C VAL A 22 6.36 -0.60 -13.47
N GLN A 23 7.10 -1.68 -13.22
CA GLN A 23 7.03 -2.43 -11.96
C GLN A 23 7.32 -1.52 -10.76
N GLY A 24 8.41 -0.74 -10.82
CA GLY A 24 8.74 0.22 -9.78
C GLY A 24 7.62 1.24 -9.51
N LYS A 25 6.88 1.68 -10.53
CA LYS A 25 5.79 2.66 -10.37
C LYS A 25 4.58 2.11 -9.64
N ILE A 26 4.15 0.88 -9.92
CA ILE A 26 2.96 0.30 -9.26
C ILE A 26 3.20 0.17 -7.76
N TYR A 27 4.28 -0.51 -7.41
CA TYR A 27 4.57 -0.73 -6.01
C TYR A 27 4.93 0.58 -5.32
N ARG A 28 5.57 1.54 -6.00
CA ARG A 28 5.77 2.88 -5.44
C ARG A 28 4.47 3.52 -4.97
N HIS A 29 3.36 3.41 -5.71
CA HIS A 29 2.08 3.95 -5.24
C HIS A 29 1.58 3.22 -3.99
N PHE A 30 1.66 1.89 -3.97
CA PHE A 30 1.30 1.10 -2.79
C PHE A 30 2.16 1.45 -1.56
N PHE A 31 3.48 1.54 -1.72
CA PHE A 31 4.42 1.95 -0.66
C PHE A 31 4.18 3.38 -0.20
N LEU A 32 3.86 4.31 -1.11
CA LEU A 32 3.52 5.68 -0.75
C LEU A 32 2.23 5.74 0.07
N VAL A 33 1.24 4.89 -0.22
CA VAL A 33 0.01 4.80 0.58
C VAL A 33 0.30 4.26 1.98
N LEU A 34 1.07 3.18 2.11
CA LEU A 34 1.47 2.65 3.43
C LEU A 34 2.31 3.65 4.21
N GLY A 35 3.27 4.31 3.55
CA GLY A 35 4.10 5.34 4.17
C GLY A 35 3.29 6.58 4.58
N ALA A 36 2.24 6.93 3.83
CA ALA A 36 1.33 8.00 4.22
C ALA A 36 0.52 7.64 5.47
N ILE A 37 0.07 6.38 5.60
CA ILE A 37 -0.64 5.90 6.80
C ILE A 37 0.31 5.94 8.01
N ASP A 38 1.49 5.35 7.91
CA ASP A 38 2.50 5.34 8.99
C ASP A 38 2.94 6.76 9.39
N ALA A 39 3.10 7.66 8.42
CA ALA A 39 3.43 9.06 8.71
C ALA A 39 2.33 9.77 9.51
N VAL A 40 1.06 9.53 9.17
CA VAL A 40 -0.08 10.09 9.91
C VAL A 40 -0.15 9.49 11.32
N ASP A 41 0.04 8.18 11.48
CA ASP A 41 0.04 7.51 12.78
C ASP A 41 1.20 7.98 13.67
N ASN A 42 2.35 8.30 13.07
CA ASN A 42 3.50 8.90 13.76
C ASN A 42 3.38 10.43 13.95
N GLY A 43 2.25 11.04 13.61
CA GLY A 43 2.00 12.48 13.82
C GLY A 43 2.84 13.41 12.95
N ILE A 44 3.34 12.93 11.82
CA ILE A 44 4.19 13.70 10.91
C ILE A 44 3.30 14.65 10.11
N ASN A 45 3.63 15.94 10.15
CA ASN A 45 2.85 16.96 9.46
C ASN A 45 2.94 16.77 7.93
N GLN A 46 1.78 16.78 7.27
CA GLN A 46 1.68 16.69 5.82
C GLN A 46 2.27 17.93 5.11
N TYR A 47 2.33 19.07 5.82
CA TYR A 47 2.78 20.35 5.29
C TYR A 47 4.03 20.83 6.02
N ASP A 48 4.76 21.77 5.39
CA ASP A 48 5.84 22.49 6.07
C ASP A 48 5.28 23.18 7.32
N PRO A 49 5.81 22.89 8.53
CA PRO A 49 5.31 23.50 9.76
C PRO A 49 5.45 25.02 9.79
N ASN A 50 6.33 25.60 8.96
CA ASN A 50 6.55 27.04 8.88
C ASN A 50 5.60 27.76 7.91
N GLN A 51 4.74 27.03 7.21
CA GLN A 51 3.80 27.60 6.24
C GLN A 51 2.37 27.10 6.49
N ALA A 52 1.39 28.02 6.39
CA ALA A 52 -0.01 27.62 6.44
C ALA A 52 -0.38 26.72 5.23
N PRO A 53 -1.12 25.62 5.45
CA PRO A 53 -1.54 24.74 4.37
C PRO A 53 -2.47 25.47 3.40
N ARG A 54 -2.23 25.31 2.10
CA ARG A 54 -3.11 25.90 1.05
C ARG A 54 -4.48 25.23 0.99
N TYR A 55 -4.58 23.98 1.40
CA TYR A 55 -5.82 23.22 1.58
C TYR A 55 -5.57 22.10 2.58
N VAL A 56 -6.63 21.61 3.25
CA VAL A 56 -6.57 20.48 4.18
C VAL A 56 -7.28 19.27 3.57
N ASN A 57 -6.62 18.11 3.52
CA ASN A 57 -7.24 16.88 3.06
C ASN A 57 -8.00 16.18 4.21
N ASN A 58 -9.33 16.22 4.17
CA ASN A 58 -10.22 15.59 5.18
C ASN A 58 -10.85 14.26 4.72
N THR A 59 -10.34 13.66 3.64
CA THR A 59 -10.86 12.42 3.05
C THR A 59 -9.91 11.22 3.20
N SER A 60 -8.81 11.37 3.94
CA SER A 60 -7.90 10.26 4.23
C SER A 60 -8.60 9.11 5.00
N LEU A 61 -8.00 7.93 4.97
CA LEU A 61 -8.46 6.79 5.77
C LEU A 61 -8.50 7.14 7.26
N SER A 62 -7.42 7.72 7.80
CA SER A 62 -7.36 8.14 9.22
C SER A 62 -8.47 9.13 9.58
N ASN A 63 -8.79 10.09 8.71
CA ASN A 63 -9.89 11.03 8.95
C ASN A 63 -11.26 10.36 8.93
N ARG A 64 -11.49 9.37 8.05
CA ARG A 64 -12.77 8.65 7.99
C ARG A 64 -12.92 7.66 9.12
N VAL A 65 -11.86 6.95 9.49
CA VAL A 65 -11.81 6.11 10.70
C VAL A 65 -12.04 6.97 11.94
N GLY A 66 -11.37 8.12 12.05
CA GLY A 66 -11.53 9.05 13.17
C GLY A 66 -12.97 9.58 13.31
N LYS A 67 -13.69 9.77 12.19
CA LYS A 67 -15.11 10.15 12.20
C LYS A 67 -16.05 9.07 12.73
N LEU A 68 -15.61 7.81 12.79
CA LEU A 68 -16.38 6.71 13.37
C LEU A 68 -16.21 6.61 14.88
N ASN A 69 -15.20 7.26 15.45
CA ASN A 69 -15.02 7.32 16.90
C ASN A 69 -16.15 8.12 17.55
N LEU A 70 -16.49 7.74 18.78
CA LEU A 70 -17.42 8.51 19.60
C LEU A 70 -16.84 9.90 19.89
N ASN A 71 -17.70 10.90 19.79
CA ASN A 71 -17.39 12.25 20.24
C ASN A 71 -17.72 12.37 21.74
N PHE A 72 -17.12 13.36 22.40
CA PHE A 72 -17.34 13.60 23.84
C PHE A 72 -18.78 14.03 24.19
N THR A 73 -19.58 14.44 23.20
CA THR A 73 -20.98 14.86 23.36
C THR A 73 -21.97 13.74 23.12
N ASP A 74 -21.53 12.54 22.74
CA ASP A 74 -22.45 11.46 22.41
C ASP A 74 -23.18 11.01 23.67
N PRO A 75 -24.52 10.87 23.61
CA PRO A 75 -25.34 10.54 24.78
C PRO A 75 -25.09 9.11 25.26
N ASP A 76 -24.55 8.24 24.40
CA ASP A 76 -24.23 6.85 24.68
C ASP A 76 -22.72 6.62 24.54
N GLN A 77 -22.03 6.60 25.69
CA GLN A 77 -20.60 6.29 25.83
C GLN A 77 -20.40 4.86 26.34
N SER A 78 -21.36 3.96 26.10
CA SER A 78 -21.25 2.57 26.57
C SER A 78 -20.17 1.79 25.81
N SER A 79 -19.58 0.80 26.47
CA SER A 79 -18.62 -0.10 25.82
C SER A 79 -19.23 -0.87 24.64
N GLN A 80 -20.55 -1.12 24.65
CA GLN A 80 -21.26 -1.70 23.51
C GLN A 80 -21.16 -0.79 22.30
N ARG A 81 -21.44 0.51 22.49
CA ARG A 81 -21.37 1.51 21.43
C ARG A 81 -19.95 1.73 20.91
N GLU A 82 -18.96 1.76 21.81
CA GLU A 82 -17.54 1.81 21.44
C GLU A 82 -17.13 0.61 20.58
N ASN A 83 -17.55 -0.60 20.95
CA ASN A 83 -17.26 -1.82 20.19
C ASN A 83 -17.93 -1.82 18.81
N GLU A 84 -19.14 -1.27 18.68
CA GLU A 84 -19.80 -1.09 17.38
C GLU A 84 -19.03 -0.12 16.48
N ALA A 85 -18.65 1.05 17.02
CA ALA A 85 -17.83 2.03 16.32
C ALA A 85 -16.50 1.42 15.84
N PHE A 86 -15.83 0.66 16.73
CA PHE A 86 -14.61 -0.05 16.40
C PHE A 86 -14.80 -1.08 15.27
N LYS A 87 -15.89 -1.86 15.30
CA LYS A 87 -16.19 -2.81 14.21
C LYS A 87 -16.36 -2.10 12.87
N HIS A 88 -17.09 -0.99 12.85
CA HIS A 88 -17.25 -0.21 11.61
C HIS A 88 -15.93 0.38 11.11
N ALA A 89 -15.08 0.86 12.02
CA ALA A 89 -13.74 1.32 11.66
C ALA A 89 -12.88 0.19 11.06
N MET A 90 -12.95 -1.01 11.63
CA MET A 90 -12.26 -2.20 11.13
C MET A 90 -12.77 -2.64 9.76
N GLU A 91 -14.09 -2.61 9.53
CA GLU A 91 -14.70 -2.93 8.23
C GLU A 91 -14.27 -1.94 7.15
N LEU A 92 -14.28 -0.64 7.46
CA LEU A 92 -13.83 0.42 6.54
C LEU A 92 -12.35 0.24 6.18
N ALA A 93 -11.47 0.10 7.17
CA ALA A 93 -10.05 -0.06 6.91
C ALA A 93 -9.73 -1.37 6.17
N GLY A 94 -10.42 -2.46 6.53
CA GLY A 94 -10.24 -3.77 5.93
C GLY A 94 -10.69 -3.84 4.47
N SER A 95 -11.83 -3.22 4.14
CA SER A 95 -12.36 -3.17 2.77
C SER A 95 -11.42 -2.42 1.82
N GLU A 96 -10.93 -1.24 2.21
CA GLU A 96 -9.97 -0.50 1.38
C GLU A 96 -8.67 -1.26 1.17
N PHE A 97 -8.13 -1.89 2.23
CA PHE A 97 -6.93 -2.69 2.10
C PHE A 97 -7.12 -3.85 1.09
N LEU A 98 -8.29 -4.48 1.11
CA LEU A 98 -8.61 -5.56 0.17
C LEU A 98 -8.73 -5.03 -1.27
N GLU A 99 -9.39 -3.90 -1.49
CA GLU A 99 -9.50 -3.24 -2.81
C GLU A 99 -8.12 -2.93 -3.40
N TRP A 100 -7.22 -2.35 -2.59
CA TRP A 100 -5.84 -2.09 -3.02
C TRP A 100 -5.09 -3.37 -3.38
N LYS A 101 -5.27 -4.44 -2.59
CA LYS A 101 -4.64 -5.74 -2.87
C LYS A 101 -5.14 -6.33 -4.19
N LEU A 102 -6.45 -6.26 -4.45
CA LEU A 102 -7.04 -6.74 -5.71
C LEU A 102 -6.53 -5.92 -6.90
N HIS A 103 -6.47 -4.60 -6.76
CA HIS A 103 -5.96 -3.73 -7.82
C HIS A 103 -4.50 -4.04 -8.19
N ILE A 104 -3.64 -4.32 -7.19
CA ILE A 104 -2.25 -4.72 -7.45
C ILE A 104 -2.20 -6.05 -8.21
N PHE A 105 -3.04 -7.00 -7.82
CA PHE A 105 -3.11 -8.30 -8.48
C PHE A 105 -3.54 -8.17 -9.95
N GLU A 106 -4.57 -7.39 -10.24
CA GLU A 106 -5.03 -7.11 -11.61
C GLU A 106 -3.92 -6.48 -12.46
N LEU A 107 -3.17 -5.52 -11.90
CA LEU A 107 -2.06 -4.89 -12.60
C LEU A 107 -0.87 -5.85 -12.82
N GLU A 108 -0.58 -6.74 -11.87
CA GLU A 108 0.44 -7.78 -12.04
C GLU A 108 0.11 -8.70 -13.24
N GLU A 109 -1.16 -9.09 -13.39
CA GLU A 109 -1.64 -9.88 -14.51
C GLU A 109 -1.59 -9.11 -15.83
N GLU A 110 -2.13 -7.88 -15.87
CA GLU A 110 -2.18 -7.05 -17.07
C GLU A 110 -0.77 -6.82 -17.65
N MET A 111 0.20 -6.56 -16.77
CA MET A 111 1.57 -6.29 -17.16
C MET A 111 2.45 -7.53 -17.29
N LYS A 112 1.87 -8.73 -17.12
CA LYS A 112 2.56 -10.02 -17.21
C LYS A 112 3.81 -10.08 -16.31
N ILE A 113 3.69 -9.54 -15.09
CA ILE A 113 4.77 -9.58 -14.11
C ILE A 113 4.91 -11.02 -13.62
N TYR A 114 5.99 -11.69 -14.04
CA TYR A 114 6.36 -13.01 -13.57
C TYR A 114 7.86 -13.10 -13.33
N PRO A 115 8.33 -13.69 -12.21
CA PRO A 115 7.54 -14.24 -11.09
C PRO A 115 6.96 -13.13 -10.18
N SER A 116 5.96 -13.49 -9.35
CA SER A 116 5.36 -12.55 -8.40
C SER A 116 6.38 -11.98 -7.42
N ILE A 117 6.25 -10.68 -7.13
CA ILE A 117 7.20 -9.96 -6.29
C ILE A 117 6.91 -10.29 -4.83
N LYS A 118 7.89 -10.95 -4.18
CA LYS A 118 7.80 -11.40 -2.78
C LYS A 118 8.38 -10.40 -1.78
N TYR A 119 9.33 -9.59 -2.25
CA TYR A 119 10.12 -8.68 -1.43
C TYR A 119 10.33 -7.38 -2.17
N VAL A 120 10.22 -6.27 -1.46
CA VAL A 120 10.63 -4.97 -1.96
C VAL A 120 11.69 -4.41 -1.05
N ILE A 121 12.80 -4.01 -1.67
CA ILE A 121 13.91 -3.35 -1.00
C ILE A 121 13.88 -1.89 -1.44
N TYR A 122 13.81 -0.98 -0.48
CA TYR A 122 13.90 0.45 -0.74
C TYR A 122 14.83 1.10 0.28
N GLN A 123 15.53 2.15 -0.15
CA GLN A 123 16.32 2.98 0.76
C GLN A 123 15.35 3.88 1.52
N ASP A 124 15.53 4.01 2.83
CA ASP A 124 14.71 4.89 3.64
C ASP A 124 15.11 6.35 3.35
N ASP A 125 14.16 7.19 2.94
CA ASP A 125 14.46 8.58 2.61
C ASP A 125 14.89 9.40 3.86
N ARG A 126 14.65 8.88 5.07
CA ARG A 126 14.99 9.52 6.35
C ARG A 126 16.27 8.98 6.98
N SER A 127 16.74 7.82 6.55
CA SER A 127 17.97 7.22 7.04
C SER A 127 18.62 6.46 5.90
N GLU A 128 19.93 6.59 5.66
CA GLU A 128 20.60 5.90 4.54
C GLU A 128 20.56 4.35 4.61
N ASN A 129 19.77 3.79 5.54
CA ASN A 129 19.50 2.38 5.72
C ASN A 129 18.57 1.84 4.62
N TRP A 130 18.78 0.58 4.30
CA TRP A 130 17.91 -0.19 3.39
C TRP A 130 16.83 -0.91 4.18
N ARG A 131 15.58 -0.83 3.72
CA ARG A 131 14.43 -1.53 4.29
C ARG A 131 14.01 -2.66 3.35
N LEU A 132 13.85 -3.85 3.92
CA LEU A 132 13.26 -5.02 3.25
C LEU A 132 11.82 -5.15 3.74
N GLN A 133 10.85 -5.06 2.85
CA GLN A 133 9.44 -5.32 3.17
C GLN A 133 8.95 -6.56 2.41
N VAL A 134 8.40 -7.51 3.17
CA VAL A 134 7.83 -8.74 2.61
C VAL A 134 6.39 -8.45 2.17
N ILE A 135 6.10 -8.70 0.90
CA ILE A 135 4.72 -8.70 0.42
C ILE A 135 4.17 -10.09 0.77
N ARG A 136 3.29 -10.17 1.78
CA ARG A 136 2.59 -11.43 2.09
C ARG A 136 1.63 -11.74 0.94
N ILE A 137 2.09 -12.57 0.01
CA ILE A 137 1.26 -13.14 -1.03
C ILE A 137 0.38 -14.21 -0.36
N HIS A 138 -0.80 -13.82 0.12
CA HIS A 138 -1.85 -14.80 0.39
C HIS A 138 -2.53 -15.11 -0.94
N HIS A 139 -2.13 -16.24 -1.54
CA HIS A 139 -2.88 -16.90 -2.60
C HIS A 139 -4.30 -17.16 -2.10
N HIS A 140 -5.31 -16.76 -2.86
CA HIS A 140 -6.69 -17.12 -2.55
C HIS A 140 -6.93 -18.58 -2.91
N SER A 141 -6.80 -19.48 -1.94
CA SER A 141 -7.64 -20.67 -1.84
C SER A 141 -8.20 -20.72 -0.43
N SER A 142 -9.52 -20.59 -0.32
CA SER A 142 -10.27 -20.59 0.94
C SER A 142 -10.37 -21.98 1.59
N LEU A 143 -9.36 -22.85 1.43
CA LEU A 143 -9.41 -24.25 1.89
C LEU A 143 -8.29 -24.69 2.84
N ASP A 144 -7.20 -23.95 3.00
CA ASP A 144 -6.11 -24.37 3.91
C ASP A 144 -6.24 -23.76 5.32
N ARG A 145 -7.39 -24.01 5.96
CA ARG A 145 -7.55 -23.82 7.39
C ARG A 145 -7.73 -25.20 8.05
N LYS A 146 -6.63 -25.95 8.12
CA LYS A 146 -6.32 -26.93 9.17
C LYS A 146 -4.85 -27.31 9.03
N GLU A 147 -4.15 -27.21 10.15
CA GLU A 147 -2.77 -27.63 10.40
C GLU A 147 -1.65 -26.70 9.94
N ALA A 148 -1.12 -25.92 10.88
CA ALA A 148 0.31 -25.90 11.20
C ALA A 148 0.51 -25.10 12.48
N TRP A 149 0.61 -25.84 13.59
CA TRP A 149 1.17 -25.55 14.92
C TRP A 149 1.04 -24.13 15.49
#